data_AF-A0A9D9NIS6-F1
#
_entry.id   AF-A0A9D9NIS6-F1
#
_cell.length_a   1.000
_cell.length_b   1.000
_cell.length_c   1.000
_cell.angle_alpha   90.00
_cell.angle_beta   90.00
_cell.angle_gamma   90.00
#
_symmetry.space_group_name_H-M   'P 1'
#
loop_
_entity.id
_entity.type
_entity.pdbx_description
1 polymer ?
#
loop_
_entity_poly.entity_id
_entity_poly.type
_entity_poly.pdbx_seq_one_letter_code
_entity_poly.pdbx_strand_id
1 'polypeptide(L)' 'MERSVMDRKLERFALLLESGTENGKNMSFEEMCSKAGVSAGEMDRYLYDSFGLSGADILKAYRGHIPLYLL' A
#
# COMPACT_ATOMS: atom_id res chain seq x y z
N MET A 1 -19.31 -7.02 -13.16
CA MET A 1 -19.04 -6.35 -11.88
C MET A 1 -18.31 -5.06 -12.19
N GLU A 2 -18.90 -3.91 -11.86
CA GLU A 2 -18.19 -2.64 -11.91
C GLU A 2 -17.11 -2.65 -10.82
N ARG A 3 -15.85 -2.41 -11.16
CA ARG A 3 -14.77 -2.33 -10.16
C ARG A 3 -14.95 -1.08 -9.32
N SER A 4 -14.77 -1.22 -8.01
CA SER A 4 -14.93 -0.09 -7.09
C SER A 4 -13.85 0.98 -7.35
N VAL A 5 -14.14 2.24 -7.00
CA VAL A 5 -13.13 3.31 -7.06
C VAL A 5 -11.93 2.98 -6.17
N MET A 6 -12.14 2.27 -5.07
CA MET A 6 -11.07 1.87 -4.15
C MET A 6 -10.17 0.78 -4.75
N ASP A 7 -10.73 -0.18 -5.48
CA ASP A 7 -9.95 -1.26 -6.10
C ASP A 7 -8.88 -0.69 -7.04
N ARG A 8 -9.23 0.34 -7.82
CA ARG A 8 -8.29 1.04 -8.71
C ARG A 8 -7.20 1.80 -7.96
N LYS A 9 -7.52 2.37 -6.80
CA LYS A 9 -6.56 3.05 -5.92
C LYS A 9 -5.60 2.03 -5.29
N LEU A 10 -6.12 0.88 -4.86
CA LEU A 10 -5.32 -0.22 -4.34
C LEU A 10 -4.35 -0.78 -5.39
N GLU A 11 -4.81 -1.00 -6.64
CA GLU A 11 -3.94 -1.47 -7.72
C GLU A 11 -2.79 -0.49 -8.00
N ARG A 12 -3.07 0.82 -8.01
CA ARG A 12 -2.01 1.84 -8.15
C ARG A 12 -1.04 1.81 -6.98
N PHE A 13 -1.54 1.66 -5.75
CA PHE A 13 -0.70 1.53 -4.57
C PHE A 13 0.20 0.28 -4.63
N ALA A 14 -0.33 -0.86 -5.07
CA ALA A 14 0.45 -2.09 -5.25
C ALA A 14 1.57 -1.93 -6.29
N LEU A 15 1.30 -1.25 -7.42
CA LEU A 15 2.33 -0.94 -8.42
C LEU A 15 3.45 -0.04 -7.86
N LEU A 16 3.11 0.90 -6.97
CA LEU A 16 4.09 1.77 -6.30
C LEU A 16 4.89 1.02 -5.21
N LEU A 17 4.28 0.02 -4.56
CA LEU A 17 4.96 -0.88 -3.64
C LEU A 17 6.01 -1.73 -4.36
N GLU A 18 5.65 -2.30 -5.53
CA GLU A 18 6.57 -3.10 -6.34
C GLU A 18 7.74 -2.29 -6.92
N SER A 19 7.48 -1.04 -7.35
CA SER A 19 8.57 -0.17 -7.80
C SER A 19 9.50 0.24 -6.64
N GLY A 20 8.94 0.34 -5.42
CA GLY A 20 9.61 0.46 -4.12
C GLY A 20 10.45 1.72 -3.92
N THR A 21 10.86 2.36 -5.01
CA THR A 21 11.85 3.42 -5.09
C THR A 21 11.45 4.43 -6.15
N GLU A 22 11.61 5.71 -5.82
CA GLU A 22 11.52 6.81 -6.77
C GLU A 22 12.80 7.63 -6.65
N ASN A 23 13.49 7.86 -7.78
CA ASN A 23 14.78 8.57 -7.79
C ASN A 23 15.84 7.98 -6.84
N GLY A 24 15.85 6.65 -6.66
CA GLY A 24 16.81 5.96 -5.79
C GLY A 24 16.51 6.05 -4.29
N LYS A 25 15.35 6.58 -3.88
CA LYS A 25 14.90 6.62 -2.49
C LYS A 25 13.65 5.79 -2.28
N ASN A 26 13.56 5.10 -1.15
CA ASN A 26 12.36 4.36 -0.76
C ASN A 26 11.20 5.33 -0.53
N MET A 27 10.08 5.13 -1.21
CA MET A 27 8.87 5.93 -0.97
C MET A 27 8.25 5.55 0.37
N SER A 28 7.82 6.55 1.14
CA SER A 28 7.00 6.36 2.33
C SER A 28 5.58 5.89 1.98
N PHE A 29 4.86 5.35 2.98
CA PHE A 29 3.46 4.92 2.79
C PHE A 29 2.58 6.08 2.33
N GLU A 30 2.79 7.26 2.93
CA GLU A 30 2.01 8.46 2.65
C GLU A 30 2.25 8.97 1.22
N GLU A 31 3.50 8.94 0.75
CA GLU A 31 3.85 9.27 -0.65
C GLU A 31 3.22 8.29 -1.64
N MET A 32 3.26 7.00 -1.34
CA MET A 32 2.63 5.97 -2.19
C MET A 32 1.11 6.16 -2.25
N CYS A 33 0.46 6.41 -1.11
CA CYS A 33 -0.99 6.67 -1.06
C CYS A 33 -1.38 7.93 -1.83
N SER A 34 -0.63 9.01 -1.63
CA SER A 34 -0.82 10.27 -2.34
C SER A 34 -0.75 10.09 -3.86
N LYS A 35 0.28 9.38 -4.36
CA LYS A 35 0.41 9.04 -5.79
C LYS A 35 -0.67 8.09 -6.30
N ALA A 36 -1.18 7.20 -5.44
CA ALA A 36 -2.32 6.34 -5.77
C ALA A 36 -3.67 7.09 -5.79
N GLY A 37 -3.72 8.34 -5.30
CA GLY A 37 -4.93 9.17 -5.26
C GLY A 37 -5.83 8.85 -4.08
N VAL A 38 -5.25 8.47 -2.94
CA VAL A 38 -5.97 8.15 -1.70
C VAL A 38 -5.22 8.71 -0.49
N SER A 39 -5.95 9.12 0.54
CA SER A 39 -5.28 9.51 1.79
C SER A 39 -4.69 8.27 2.48
N ALA A 40 -3.58 8.46 3.20
CA ALA A 40 -2.96 7.37 3.96
C ALA A 40 -3.95 6.75 4.96
N GLY A 41 -4.75 7.58 5.65
CA GLY A 41 -5.75 7.10 6.60
C GLY A 41 -6.89 6.29 5.97
N GLU A 42 -7.37 6.68 4.78
CA GLU A 42 -8.38 5.88 4.06
C GLU A 42 -7.81 4.54 3.58
N MET A 43 -6.59 4.54 3.06
CA MET A 43 -5.93 3.31 2.63
C MET A 43 -5.65 2.39 3.82
N ASP A 44 -5.12 2.91 4.92
CA ASP A 44 -4.80 2.14 6.12
C ASP A 44 -6.06 1.51 6.73
N ARG A 45 -7.16 2.27 6.84
CA ARG A 45 -8.44 1.74 7.26
C ARG A 45 -8.94 0.64 6.33
N TYR A 46 -8.87 0.86 5.01
CA TYR A 46 -9.28 -0.14 4.04
C TYR A 46 -8.46 -1.44 4.15
N LEU A 47 -7.14 -1.33 4.31
CA LEU A 47 -6.25 -2.47 4.48
C LEU A 47 -6.54 -3.23 5.77
N TYR A 48 -6.81 -2.51 6.86
CA TYR A 48 -7.15 -3.12 8.13
C TYR A 48 -8.51 -3.83 8.06
N ASP A 49 -9.53 -3.18 7.51
CA ASP A 49 -10.89 -3.74 7.41
C ASP A 49 -10.95 -4.94 6.46
N SER A 50 -10.13 -4.94 5.40
CA SER A 50 -10.14 -5.98 4.36
C SER A 50 -9.18 -7.14 4.63
N PHE A 51 -8.03 -6.86 5.26
CA PHE A 51 -6.93 -7.82 5.38
C PHE A 51 -6.38 -7.94 6.82
N GLY A 52 -6.82 -7.09 7.76
CA GLY A 52 -6.30 -7.06 9.13
C GLY A 52 -4.90 -6.48 9.26
N LEU A 53 -4.40 -5.77 8.25
CA LEU A 53 -3.02 -5.28 8.18
C LEU A 53 -2.96 -3.76 8.09
N SER A 54 -1.95 -3.16 8.71
CA SER A 54 -1.65 -1.74 8.51
C SER A 54 -0.74 -1.52 7.29
N GLY A 55 -0.74 -0.30 6.76
CA GLY A 55 0.21 0.13 5.74
C GLY A 55 1.67 -0.01 6.18
N ALA A 56 1.94 0.13 7.47
CA ALA A 56 3.28 -0.08 8.04
C ALA A 56 3.71 -1.55 7.96
N ASP A 57 2.78 -2.49 8.19
CA ASP A 57 3.05 -3.93 8.08
C ASP A 57 3.33 -4.32 6.62
N ILE A 58 2.54 -3.79 5.70
CA ILE A 58 2.77 -4.00 4.26
C ILE A 58 4.14 -3.48 3.83
N LEU A 59 4.54 -2.28 4.26
CA LEU A 59 5.86 -1.74 3.94
C LEU A 59 6.99 -2.57 4.55
N LYS A 60 6.84 -3.05 5.79
CA LYS A 60 7.84 -3.93 6.42
C LYS A 60 7.98 -5.24 5.67
N ALA A 61 6.86 -5.86 5.29
CA ALA A 61 6.86 -7.09 4.52
C ALA A 61 7.55 -6.91 3.17
N TYR A 62 7.20 -5.85 2.44
CA TYR A 62 7.80 -5.59 1.12
C TYR A 62 9.29 -5.24 1.20
N ARG A 63 9.70 -4.37 2.14
CA ARG A 63 11.10 -3.94 2.25
C ARG A 63 12.01 -4.98 2.92
N GLY A 64 11.46 -5.74 3.87
CA GLY A 64 12.19 -6.79 4.58
C GLY A 64 12.14 -8.13 3.87
N HIS A 65 11.40 -8.25 2.76
CA HIS A 65 11.01 -9.53 2.15
C HIS A 65 10.44 -10.51 3.19
N ILE A 66 9.75 -9.98 4.21
CA ILE A 66 9.13 -10.76 5.27
C ILE A 66 7.73 -11.16 4.76
N PRO A 67 7.40 -12.46 4.73
CA PRO A 67 6.06 -12.87 4.35
C PRO A 67 4.99 -12.27 5.28
N LEU A 68 3.90 -11.75 4.70
CA LEU A 68 2.82 -11.07 5.46
C LEU A 68 2.16 -11.97 6.51
N TYR A 69 2.15 -13.29 6.34
CA TYR A 69 1.55 -14.22 7.31
C TYR A 69 2.34 -14.34 8.63
N LEU A 70 3.52 -13.74 8.70
CA LEU A 70 4.37 -13.72 9.90
C LEU A 70 4.24 -12.41 10.71
N LEU A 71 3.51 -11.43 10.19
CA LEU A 71 3.18 -10.17 10.86
C LEU A 71 1.83 -10.28 11.55
#